data_AF-A0A9Q5N8M4-F1
#
_entry.id   AF-A0A9Q5N8M4-F1
#
_cell.length_a   1.000
_cell.length_b   1.000
_cell.length_c   1.000
_cell.angle_alpha   90.00
_cell.angle_beta   90.00
_cell.angle_gamma   90.00
#
_symmetry.space_group_name_H-M   'P 1'
#
loop_
_entity.id
_entity.type
_entity.pdbx_description
1 polymer ?
#
loop_
_entity_poly.entity_id
_entity_poly.type
_entity_poly.pdbx_seq_one_letter_code
_entity_poly.pdbx_strand_id
1 'polypeptide(L)'
;MFLPETKILSLPDELLVELISRCSLEDVLHLEATCRRLYRLCNSRQIWADLLRCLDIDCAPDVPPQVSMESLSLVDLREKVKGAVMRCRAWKSPDKLRIFYDLVLQVPFPNDSDVHSSARLLPGGRYLLVSNSGRLELWCLRTLSRIWNAPLFRGVNQCTSFDFELETDGRFVTIVGEFISPQCTSFDFELETDGRFVTIVGEFISLEETATYLRVLRYGFGEHSAELILHGIPPFPLPKLPCELDE
;
A
#
# COMPACT_ATOMS: atom_id res chain seq x y z
N MET A 1 -52.90 8.09 -22.49
CA MET A 1 -52.58 7.97 -21.05
C MET A 1 -51.23 8.63 -20.86
N PHE A 2 -51.21 9.93 -20.53
CA PHE A 2 -49.96 10.66 -20.31
C PHE A 2 -49.44 10.24 -18.94
N LEU A 3 -48.27 9.61 -18.88
CA LEU A 3 -47.57 9.40 -17.61
C LEU A 3 -47.31 10.79 -17.03
N PRO A 4 -47.65 11.05 -15.75
CA PRO A 4 -47.38 12.33 -15.12
C PRO A 4 -45.90 12.64 -15.27
N GLU A 5 -45.60 13.83 -15.79
CA GLU A 5 -44.22 14.32 -15.88
C GLU A 5 -43.53 14.08 -14.54
N THR A 6 -42.41 13.39 -14.59
CA THR A 6 -41.68 12.98 -13.40
C THR A 6 -41.17 14.24 -12.71
N LYS A 7 -41.86 14.67 -11.64
CA LYS A 7 -41.54 15.85 -10.81
C LYS A 7 -40.08 15.92 -10.35
N ILE A 8 -39.36 14.81 -10.39
CA ILE A 8 -37.93 14.78 -10.10
C ILE A 8 -37.11 15.53 -11.14
N LEU A 9 -37.47 15.45 -12.43
CA LEU A 9 -36.75 16.15 -13.50
C LEU A 9 -37.06 17.65 -13.51
N SER A 10 -38.04 18.15 -12.77
CA SER A 10 -38.23 19.60 -12.62
C SER A 10 -37.29 20.23 -11.57
N LEU A 11 -36.51 19.43 -10.84
CA LEU A 11 -35.54 19.95 -9.89
C LEU A 11 -34.38 20.67 -10.61
N PRO A 12 -33.78 21.69 -9.97
CA PRO A 12 -32.50 22.26 -10.38
C PRO A 12 -31.40 21.19 -10.48
N ASP A 13 -30.45 21.39 -11.38
CA ASP A 13 -29.38 20.43 -11.66
C ASP A 13 -28.51 20.16 -10.42
N GLU A 14 -28.32 21.16 -9.55
CA GLU A 14 -27.55 21.05 -8.32
C GLU A 14 -28.17 20.07 -7.33
N LEU A 15 -29.50 20.10 -7.18
CA LEU A 15 -30.23 19.16 -6.33
C LEU A 15 -30.22 17.75 -6.92
N LEU A 16 -30.27 17.64 -8.24
CA LEU A 16 -30.15 16.34 -8.91
C LEU A 16 -28.74 15.76 -8.72
N VAL A 17 -27.69 16.56 -8.81
CA VAL A 17 -26.31 16.12 -8.55
C VAL A 17 -26.15 15.63 -7.11
N GLU A 18 -26.65 16.36 -6.12
CA GLU A 18 -26.62 15.93 -4.71
C GLU A 18 -27.44 14.65 -4.48
N LEU A 19 -28.57 14.46 -5.15
CA LEU A 19 -29.32 13.21 -5.06
C LEU A 19 -28.55 12.04 -5.68
N ILE A 20 -27.97 12.25 -6.87
CA ILE A 20 -27.23 11.21 -7.60
C ILE A 20 -25.91 10.85 -6.88
N SER A 21 -25.26 11.79 -6.20
CA SER A 21 -24.03 11.52 -5.44
C SER A 21 -24.25 10.58 -4.25
N ARG A 22 -25.50 10.42 -3.80
CA ARG A 22 -25.90 9.46 -2.75
C ARG A 22 -26.34 8.10 -3.30
N CYS A 23 -26.45 7.96 -4.61
CA CYS A 23 -26.83 6.69 -5.25
C CYS A 23 -25.66 5.70 -5.28
N SER A 24 -25.97 4.41 -5.39
CA SER A 24 -24.94 3.40 -5.61
C SER A 24 -24.35 3.55 -7.03
N LEU A 25 -23.14 3.02 -7.26
CA LEU A 25 -22.55 2.99 -8.60
C LEU A 25 -23.51 2.36 -9.64
N GLU A 26 -24.23 1.32 -9.25
CA GLU A 26 -25.16 0.60 -10.13
C GLU A 26 -26.36 1.48 -10.52
N ASP A 27 -26.92 2.20 -9.56
CA ASP A 27 -28.00 3.17 -9.81
C ASP A 27 -27.53 4.30 -10.72
N VAL A 28 -26.33 4.84 -10.48
CA VAL A 28 -25.74 5.89 -11.34
C VAL A 28 -25.58 5.40 -12.79
N LEU A 29 -25.15 4.15 -12.98
CA LEU A 29 -25.02 3.56 -14.33
C LEU A 29 -26.39 3.32 -14.99
N HIS A 30 -27.40 2.91 -14.23
CA HIS A 30 -28.76 2.80 -14.74
C HIS A 30 -29.33 4.18 -15.10
N LEU A 31 -29.13 5.19 -14.25
CA LEU A 31 -29.56 6.58 -14.50
C LEU A 31 -28.91 7.16 -15.74
N GLU A 32 -27.62 6.89 -15.97
CA GLU A 32 -26.89 7.29 -17.18
C GLU A 32 -27.58 6.78 -18.47
N ALA A 33 -28.17 5.59 -18.43
CA ALA A 33 -28.85 4.96 -19.56
C ALA A 33 -30.30 5.45 -19.80
N THR A 34 -30.87 6.27 -18.92
CA THR A 34 -32.29 6.67 -19.01
C THR A 34 -32.56 7.80 -19.99
N CYS A 35 -31.89 8.95 -19.84
CA CYS A 35 -32.13 10.14 -20.68
C CYS A 35 -30.89 11.03 -20.81
N ARG A 36 -30.85 11.89 -21.84
CA ARG A 36 -29.69 12.75 -22.14
C ARG A 36 -29.32 13.72 -21.02
N ARG A 37 -30.30 14.22 -20.25
CA ARG A 37 -30.04 15.14 -19.14
C ARG A 37 -29.37 14.41 -17.98
N LEU A 38 -29.93 13.29 -17.55
CA LEU A 38 -29.34 12.45 -16.49
C LEU A 38 -27.98 11.90 -16.92
N TYR A 39 -27.80 11.53 -18.19
CA TYR A 39 -26.50 11.19 -18.74
C TYR A 39 -25.46 12.29 -18.50
N ARG A 40 -25.78 13.56 -18.81
CA ARG A 40 -24.87 14.69 -18.58
C ARG A 40 -24.58 14.91 -17.10
N LEU A 41 -25.60 14.83 -16.26
CA LEU A 41 -25.44 15.01 -14.80
C LEU A 41 -24.58 13.90 -14.20
N CYS A 42 -24.88 12.63 -14.51
CA CYS A 42 -24.09 11.46 -14.10
C CYS A 42 -22.65 11.49 -14.64
N ASN A 43 -22.36 12.30 -15.66
CA ASN A 43 -21.02 12.53 -16.20
C ASN A 43 -20.32 13.75 -15.59
N SER A 44 -20.86 14.36 -14.53
CA SER A 44 -20.16 15.42 -13.80
C SER A 44 -19.03 14.86 -12.93
N ARG A 45 -17.92 15.61 -12.84
CA ARG A 45 -16.77 15.23 -11.98
C ARG A 45 -17.17 15.03 -10.52
N GLN A 46 -18.06 15.90 -10.02
CA GLN A 46 -18.50 15.90 -8.62
C GLN A 46 -19.04 14.54 -8.19
N ILE A 47 -19.93 13.94 -8.98
CA ILE A 47 -20.55 12.65 -8.66
C ILE A 47 -19.49 11.55 -8.54
N TRP A 48 -18.55 11.47 -9.47
CA TRP A 48 -17.51 10.44 -9.43
C TRP A 48 -16.50 10.65 -8.31
N ALA A 49 -16.20 11.90 -7.96
CA ALA A 49 -15.37 12.21 -6.80
C ALA A 49 -16.07 11.82 -5.49
N ASP A 50 -17.38 12.10 -5.35
CA ASP A 50 -18.15 11.74 -4.16
C ASP A 50 -18.33 10.21 -4.05
N LEU A 51 -18.60 9.53 -5.17
CA LEU A 51 -18.62 8.06 -5.19
C LEU A 51 -17.28 7.47 -4.76
N LEU A 52 -16.15 8.04 -5.20
CA LEU A 52 -14.81 7.58 -4.82
C LEU A 52 -14.57 7.75 -3.31
N ARG A 53 -14.98 8.89 -2.73
CA ARG A 53 -14.86 9.16 -1.29
C ARG A 53 -15.77 8.27 -0.43
N CYS A 54 -16.90 7.85 -0.96
CA CYS A 54 -17.84 6.96 -0.28
C CYS A 54 -17.48 5.47 -0.40
N LEU A 55 -16.38 5.11 -1.08
CA LEU A 55 -15.91 3.72 -1.12
C LEU A 55 -15.39 3.29 0.26
N ASP A 56 -15.81 2.11 0.70
CA ASP A 56 -15.28 1.45 1.90
C ASP A 56 -13.83 1.00 1.70
N ILE A 57 -13.10 0.74 2.79
CA ILE A 57 -11.73 0.24 2.79
C ILE A 57 -11.58 -1.06 1.98
N ASP A 58 -12.61 -1.93 2.02
CA ASP A 58 -12.71 -3.16 1.23
C ASP A 58 -12.71 -2.91 -0.29
N CYS A 59 -13.16 -1.73 -0.69
CA CYS A 59 -13.27 -1.31 -2.08
C CYS A 59 -12.30 -0.14 -2.36
N ALA A 60 -11.17 -0.06 -1.66
CA ALA A 60 -10.19 1.00 -1.87
C ALA A 60 -9.75 1.07 -3.35
N PRO A 61 -9.80 2.26 -3.97
CA PRO A 61 -9.38 2.42 -5.35
C PRO A 61 -7.85 2.36 -5.45
N ASP A 62 -7.36 1.96 -6.62
CA ASP A 62 -5.92 1.94 -6.92
C ASP A 62 -5.44 3.37 -7.24
N VAL A 63 -5.39 4.22 -6.21
CA VAL A 63 -4.93 5.62 -6.28
C VAL A 63 -3.66 5.73 -5.44
N PRO A 64 -2.51 6.09 -6.03
CA PRO A 64 -1.30 6.35 -5.25
C PRO A 64 -1.53 7.49 -4.25
N PRO A 65 -0.97 7.43 -3.02
CA PRO A 65 -1.22 8.43 -1.99
C PRO A 65 -0.71 9.83 -2.38
N GLN A 66 0.26 9.92 -3.30
CA GLN A 66 0.81 11.19 -3.78
C GLN A 66 -0.10 11.88 -4.82
N VAL A 67 -1.09 11.16 -5.38
CA VAL A 67 -1.97 11.69 -6.42
C VAL A 67 -3.22 12.28 -5.77
N SER A 68 -3.33 13.61 -5.79
CA SER A 68 -4.57 14.29 -5.37
C SER A 68 -5.75 13.83 -6.24
N MET A 69 -6.89 13.56 -5.60
CA MET A 69 -8.13 13.24 -6.33
C MET A 69 -8.56 14.36 -7.29
N GLU A 70 -8.12 15.60 -7.06
CA GLU A 70 -8.43 16.76 -7.88
C GLU A 70 -7.65 16.78 -9.20
N SER A 71 -6.49 16.11 -9.27
CA SER A 71 -5.66 16.05 -10.47
C SER A 71 -6.08 14.96 -11.46
N LEU A 72 -6.81 13.94 -11.00
CA LEU A 72 -7.30 12.84 -11.85
C LEU A 72 -8.23 13.37 -12.95
N SER A 73 -8.17 12.86 -14.18
CA SER A 73 -9.16 13.24 -15.20
C SER A 73 -10.54 12.67 -14.85
N LEU A 74 -11.61 13.19 -15.45
CA LEU A 74 -12.95 12.58 -15.29
C LEU A 74 -12.93 11.10 -15.70
N VAL A 75 -12.29 10.78 -16.82
CA VAL A 75 -12.19 9.40 -17.31
C VAL A 75 -11.50 8.50 -16.28
N ASP A 76 -10.37 8.94 -15.73
CA ASP A 76 -9.64 8.18 -14.71
C ASP A 76 -10.47 7.98 -13.44
N LEU A 77 -11.19 9.01 -12.98
CA LEU A 77 -12.10 8.89 -11.83
C LEU A 77 -13.17 7.82 -12.08
N ARG A 78 -13.82 7.84 -13.26
CA ARG A 78 -14.85 6.86 -13.63
C ARG A 78 -14.27 5.44 -13.62
N GLU A 79 -13.12 5.25 -14.24
CA GLU A 79 -12.46 3.95 -14.34
C GLU A 79 -12.02 3.42 -12.98
N LYS A 80 -11.47 4.27 -12.12
CA LYS A 80 -11.04 3.88 -10.77
C LYS A 80 -12.22 3.48 -9.88
N VAL A 81 -13.32 4.26 -9.87
CA VAL A 81 -14.54 3.89 -9.10
C VAL A 81 -15.13 2.58 -9.61
N LYS A 82 -15.29 2.43 -10.94
CA LYS A 82 -15.82 1.20 -11.54
C LYS A 82 -14.93 0.00 -11.22
N GLY A 83 -13.62 0.13 -11.44
CA GLY A 83 -12.65 -0.92 -11.18
C GLY A 83 -12.64 -1.35 -9.72
N ALA A 84 -12.68 -0.39 -8.79
CA ALA A 84 -12.72 -0.65 -7.35
C ALA A 84 -13.96 -1.47 -6.94
N VAL A 85 -15.16 -1.02 -7.31
CA VAL A 85 -16.42 -1.73 -6.98
C VAL A 85 -16.48 -3.11 -7.62
N MET A 86 -16.04 -3.25 -8.89
CA MET A 86 -16.04 -4.54 -9.58
C MET A 86 -15.07 -5.53 -8.93
N ARG A 87 -13.86 -5.09 -8.55
CA ARG A 87 -12.91 -5.92 -7.80
C ARG A 87 -13.51 -6.33 -6.45
N CYS A 88 -14.06 -5.38 -5.70
CA CYS A 88 -14.69 -5.62 -4.42
C CYS A 88 -15.81 -6.68 -4.49
N ARG A 89 -16.67 -6.61 -5.53
CA ARG A 89 -17.71 -7.61 -5.80
C ARG A 89 -17.14 -8.98 -6.16
N ALA A 90 -16.06 -9.01 -6.95
CA ALA A 90 -15.38 -10.25 -7.32
C ALA A 90 -14.78 -10.95 -6.08
N TRP A 91 -14.14 -10.19 -5.18
CA TRP A 91 -13.60 -10.70 -3.92
C TRP A 91 -14.68 -11.29 -2.99
N LYS A 92 -15.89 -10.70 -2.97
CA LYS A 92 -17.02 -11.20 -2.19
C LYS A 92 -17.69 -12.45 -2.79
N SER A 93 -17.29 -12.85 -4.01
CA SER A 93 -17.84 -14.01 -4.72
C SER A 93 -16.73 -15.03 -4.99
N PRO A 94 -16.33 -15.87 -4.02
CA PRO A 94 -15.18 -16.76 -4.14
C PRO A 94 -15.25 -17.69 -5.36
N ASP A 95 -16.46 -18.14 -5.72
CA ASP A 95 -16.71 -18.98 -6.90
C ASP A 95 -16.35 -18.30 -8.24
N LYS A 96 -16.21 -16.97 -8.22
CA LYS A 96 -15.85 -16.16 -9.40
C LYS A 96 -14.37 -15.76 -9.41
N LEU A 97 -13.60 -16.08 -8.37
CA LEU A 97 -12.17 -15.83 -8.34
C LEU A 97 -11.47 -16.82 -9.26
N ARG A 98 -11.01 -16.32 -10.40
CA ARG A 98 -10.15 -17.09 -11.29
C ARG A 98 -8.73 -17.06 -10.73
N ILE A 99 -8.27 -18.18 -10.19
CA ILE A 99 -6.86 -18.35 -9.84
C ILE A 99 -6.09 -18.40 -11.17
N PHE A 100 -5.31 -17.36 -11.44
CA PHE A 100 -4.53 -17.27 -12.68
C PHE A 100 -3.24 -18.09 -12.60
N TYR A 101 -2.61 -18.11 -11.42
CA TYR A 101 -1.36 -18.79 -11.16
C TYR A 101 -1.36 -19.33 -9.73
N ASP A 102 -0.88 -20.55 -9.58
CA ASP A 102 -0.54 -21.15 -8.29
C ASP A 102 0.97 -21.32 -8.27
N LEU A 103 1.63 -20.74 -7.25
CA LEU A 103 3.08 -20.70 -7.12
C LEU A 103 3.45 -21.29 -5.77
N VAL A 104 4.20 -22.39 -5.78
CA VAL A 104 4.73 -23.02 -4.58
C VAL A 104 6.18 -22.59 -4.39
N LEU A 105 6.43 -21.75 -3.39
CA LEU A 105 7.78 -21.37 -2.97
C LEU A 105 8.33 -22.39 -1.96
N GLN A 106 9.45 -23.00 -2.31
CA GLN A 106 10.18 -23.89 -1.41
C GLN A 106 11.07 -23.05 -0.49
N VAL A 107 10.50 -22.54 0.59
CA VAL A 107 11.24 -21.79 1.62
C VAL A 107 11.91 -22.80 2.55
N PRO A 108 13.25 -22.85 2.65
CA PRO A 108 13.91 -23.78 3.55
C PRO A 108 13.65 -23.37 5.00
N PHE A 109 12.96 -24.23 5.74
CA PHE A 109 12.71 -24.05 7.17
C PHE A 109 13.77 -24.80 7.99
N PRO A 110 14.34 -24.19 9.04
CA PRO A 110 15.11 -24.93 10.02
C PRO A 110 14.18 -25.92 10.76
N ASN A 111 14.60 -27.18 10.88
CA ASN A 111 13.78 -28.30 11.34
C ASN A 111 13.21 -28.18 12.77
N ASP A 112 13.57 -27.16 13.55
CA ASP A 112 13.35 -27.10 15.00
C ASP A 112 12.67 -25.81 15.51
N SER A 113 12.21 -24.93 14.63
CA SER A 113 11.67 -23.64 15.05
C SER A 113 10.18 -23.53 14.78
N ASP A 114 9.38 -23.46 15.85
CA ASP A 114 7.94 -23.12 15.87
C ASP A 114 7.68 -21.64 15.48
N VAL A 115 8.58 -21.06 14.68
CA VAL A 115 8.63 -19.63 14.41
C VAL A 115 7.64 -19.31 13.31
N HIS A 116 6.73 -18.40 13.63
CA HIS A 116 5.76 -17.86 12.70
C HIS A 116 6.49 -17.25 11.49
N SER A 117 6.13 -17.72 10.30
CA SER A 117 6.59 -17.14 9.05
C SER A 117 5.51 -16.24 8.49
N SER A 118 5.90 -15.03 8.13
CA SER A 118 5.00 -14.05 7.51
C SER A 118 5.51 -13.69 6.13
N ALA A 119 4.60 -13.46 5.19
CA ALA A 119 4.95 -13.08 3.84
C ALA A 119 4.06 -11.92 3.39
N ARG A 120 4.65 -10.94 2.71
CA ARG A 120 3.91 -9.84 2.07
C ARG A 120 4.32 -9.73 0.60
N LEU A 121 3.33 -9.70 -0.28
CA LEU A 121 3.54 -9.50 -1.70
C LEU A 121 3.82 -8.03 -1.96
N LEU A 122 4.95 -7.73 -2.60
CA LEU A 122 5.25 -6.37 -3.02
C LEU A 122 4.35 -5.99 -4.21
N PRO A 123 3.86 -4.73 -4.26
CA PRO A 123 3.14 -4.21 -5.40
C PRO A 123 3.78 -4.49 -6.75
N GLY A 124 2.93 -4.76 -7.73
CA GLY A 124 3.31 -5.35 -9.02
C GLY A 124 3.44 -6.87 -9.01
N GLY A 125 3.37 -7.54 -7.85
CA GLY A 125 3.23 -8.99 -7.75
C GLY A 125 4.42 -9.80 -8.28
N ARG A 126 5.60 -9.17 -8.39
CA ARG A 126 6.84 -9.80 -8.91
C ARG A 126 7.77 -10.29 -7.82
N TYR A 127 7.65 -9.72 -6.62
CA TYR A 127 8.54 -9.95 -5.51
C TYR A 127 7.73 -10.22 -4.24
N LEU A 128 8.28 -11.07 -3.37
CA LEU A 128 7.68 -11.44 -2.10
C LEU A 128 8.69 -11.19 -0.99
N LEU A 129 8.29 -10.44 0.03
CA LEU A 129 9.08 -10.24 1.23
C LEU A 129 8.62 -11.27 2.26
N VAL A 130 9.54 -12.07 2.78
CA VAL A 130 9.27 -13.21 3.67
C VAL A 130 10.08 -13.04 4.94
N SER A 131 9.43 -13.02 6.10
CA SER A 131 10.12 -13.30 7.37
C SER A 131 10.09 -14.81 7.59
N ASN A 132 11.24 -15.46 7.43
CA ASN A 132 11.43 -16.88 7.64
C ASN A 132 12.34 -17.10 8.84
N SER A 133 11.80 -17.61 9.94
CA SER A 133 12.58 -17.93 11.14
C SER A 133 13.40 -16.74 11.67
N GLY A 134 12.81 -15.54 11.62
CA GLY A 134 13.49 -14.29 11.99
C GLY A 134 14.40 -13.71 10.91
N ARG A 135 14.51 -14.33 9.74
CA ARG A 135 15.29 -13.79 8.62
C ARG A 135 14.36 -13.10 7.65
N LEU A 136 14.62 -11.83 7.40
CA LEU A 136 13.92 -11.11 6.33
C LEU A 136 14.57 -11.48 5.00
N GLU A 137 13.78 -12.02 4.08
CA GLU A 137 14.21 -12.50 2.77
C GLU A 137 13.38 -11.87 1.67
N LEU A 138 14.04 -11.48 0.58
CA LEU A 138 13.37 -11.01 -0.63
C LEU A 138 13.45 -12.09 -1.70
N TRP A 139 12.29 -12.49 -2.20
CA TRP A 139 12.11 -13.53 -3.19
C TRP A 139 11.60 -12.95 -4.50
N CYS A 140 12.12 -13.45 -5.62
CA CYS A 140 11.61 -13.16 -6.96
C CYS A 140 10.62 -14.25 -7.37
N LEU A 141 9.36 -13.89 -7.60
CA LEU A 141 8.30 -14.85 -7.95
C LEU A 141 8.41 -15.39 -9.37
N ARG A 142 9.11 -14.68 -10.26
CA ARG A 142 9.37 -15.16 -11.63
C ARG A 142 10.39 -16.30 -11.66
N THR A 143 11.45 -16.19 -10.84
CA THR A 143 12.52 -17.18 -10.79
C THR A 143 12.36 -18.17 -9.64
N LEU A 144 11.38 -17.94 -8.76
CA LEU A 144 11.13 -18.70 -7.53
C LEU A 144 12.38 -18.86 -6.67
N SER A 145 13.21 -17.81 -6.64
CA SER A 145 14.49 -17.82 -5.95
C SER A 145 14.62 -16.63 -5.00
N ARG A 146 15.32 -16.87 -3.88
CA ARG A 146 15.73 -15.83 -2.97
C ARG A 146 16.81 -14.97 -3.65
N ILE A 147 16.54 -13.69 -3.79
CA ILE A 147 17.46 -12.73 -4.42
C ILE A 147 18.23 -11.90 -3.38
N TRP A 148 17.70 -11.79 -2.16
CA TRP A 148 18.36 -11.09 -1.07
C TRP A 148 17.89 -11.64 0.30
N ASN A 149 18.72 -11.49 1.31
CA ASN A 149 18.35 -11.69 2.71
C ASN A 149 19.05 -10.67 3.60
N ALA A 150 18.41 -10.33 4.72
CA ALA A 150 19.00 -9.47 5.72
C ALA A 150 20.29 -10.09 6.27
N PRO A 151 21.36 -9.30 6.42
CA PRO A 151 22.61 -9.80 6.97
C PRO A 151 22.41 -10.28 8.41
N LEU A 152 22.99 -11.43 8.73
CA LEU A 152 23.00 -11.96 10.08
C LEU A 152 23.98 -11.14 10.94
N PHE A 153 23.48 -10.39 11.92
CA PHE A 153 24.35 -9.73 12.88
C PHE A 153 24.56 -10.62 14.10
N ARG A 154 25.83 -10.95 14.40
CA ARG A 154 26.26 -11.76 15.55
C ARG A 154 25.47 -13.08 15.77
N GLY A 155 24.86 -13.61 14.71
CA GLY A 155 24.21 -14.92 14.70
C GLY A 155 22.76 -15.00 15.19
N VAL A 156 22.11 -13.92 15.66
CA VAL A 156 20.78 -14.04 16.33
C VAL A 156 19.80 -12.88 16.08
N ASN A 157 19.83 -12.22 14.93
CA ASN A 157 18.78 -11.24 14.63
C ASN A 157 17.48 -11.96 14.26
N GLN A 158 16.40 -11.67 14.99
CA GLN A 158 15.05 -12.15 14.67
C GLN A 158 14.18 -10.99 14.19
N CYS A 159 13.90 -10.94 12.90
CA CYS A 159 12.89 -10.07 12.32
C CYS A 159 11.50 -10.49 12.83
N THR A 160 10.87 -9.64 13.64
CA THR A 160 9.54 -9.90 14.23
C THR A 160 8.43 -9.29 13.41
N SER A 161 8.67 -8.12 12.85
CA SER A 161 7.73 -7.44 11.98
C SER A 161 8.48 -6.72 10.86
N PHE A 162 7.79 -6.45 9.77
CA PHE A 162 8.32 -5.63 8.70
C PHE A 162 7.18 -4.95 7.95
N ASP A 163 7.49 -3.80 7.38
CA ASP A 163 6.65 -3.12 6.41
C ASP A 163 7.48 -2.63 5.22
N PHE A 164 6.81 -2.16 4.19
CA PHE A 164 7.47 -1.57 3.04
C PHE A 164 6.62 -0.45 2.43
N GLU A 165 7.30 0.48 1.80
CA GLU A 165 6.68 1.51 0.97
C GLU A 165 7.28 1.44 -0.43
N LEU A 166 6.46 1.60 -1.47
CA LEU A 166 7.01 1.86 -2.81
C LEU A 166 7.08 3.35 -3.06
N GLU A 167 8.26 3.78 -3.45
CA GLU A 167 8.46 5.14 -3.93
C GLU A 167 8.41 5.19 -5.45
N THR A 168 7.99 6.36 -5.95
CA THR A 168 8.11 6.86 -7.34
C THR A 168 8.00 5.78 -8.44
N ASP A 169 6.81 5.62 -9.01
CA ASP A 169 6.51 4.70 -10.13
C ASP A 169 6.80 3.21 -9.86
N GLY A 170 6.94 2.80 -8.59
CA GLY A 170 7.24 1.43 -8.21
C GLY A 170 8.65 0.97 -8.56
N ARG A 171 9.58 1.92 -8.71
CA ARG A 171 10.99 1.64 -9.00
C ARG A 171 11.79 1.36 -7.74
N PHE A 172 11.35 1.87 -6.60
CA PHE A 172 11.97 1.64 -5.30
C PHE A 172 11.01 0.92 -4.37
N VAL A 173 11.60 0.13 -3.49
CA VAL A 173 10.91 -0.44 -2.36
C VAL A 173 11.78 -0.07 -1.17
N THR A 174 11.22 0.66 -0.24
CA THR A 174 11.82 0.93 1.06
C THR A 174 11.28 -0.12 2.00
N ILE A 175 12.16 -0.91 2.63
CA ILE A 175 11.76 -1.99 3.53
C ILE A 175 12.19 -1.61 4.94
N VAL A 176 11.24 -1.63 5.87
CA VAL A 176 11.50 -1.40 7.28
C VAL A 176 11.29 -2.73 8.00
N GLY A 177 12.29 -3.18 8.73
CA GLY A 177 12.20 -4.41 9.52
C GLY A 177 12.47 -4.11 10.98
N GLU A 178 11.61 -4.61 11.86
CA GLU A 178 11.85 -4.68 13.29
C GLU A 178 12.65 -5.95 13.57
N PHE A 179 13.85 -5.79 14.13
CA PHE A 179 14.71 -6.90 14.50
C PHE A 179 14.87 -6.93 16.02
N ILE A 180 14.33 -7.97 16.65
CA ILE A 180 14.66 -8.31 18.02
C ILE A 180 16.05 -8.95 18.01
N SER A 181 17.02 -8.15 18.41
CA SER A 181 18.15 -8.65 19.19
C SER A 181 17.64 -8.87 20.61
N PRO A 182 18.11 -9.87 21.38
CA PRO A 182 17.58 -10.25 22.71
C PRO A 182 17.42 -9.15 23.78
N GLN A 183 17.58 -7.86 23.46
CA GLN A 183 17.36 -6.77 24.40
C GLN A 183 16.93 -5.46 23.66
N CYS A 184 15.74 -5.39 23.05
CA CYS A 184 15.25 -4.19 22.35
C CYS A 184 13.71 -4.08 22.30
N THR A 185 13.10 -2.87 22.28
CA THR A 185 11.65 -2.69 22.60
C THR A 185 10.72 -1.79 21.74
N SER A 186 11.12 -0.92 20.77
CA SER A 186 10.13 -0.22 19.87
C SER A 186 10.76 0.75 18.82
N PHE A 187 10.09 1.05 17.68
CA PHE A 187 10.61 1.93 16.58
C PHE A 187 9.57 2.65 15.65
N ASP A 188 9.99 3.72 14.91
CA ASP A 188 9.21 4.55 13.94
C ASP A 188 10.07 5.51 13.04
N PHE A 189 10.00 5.58 11.67
CA PHE A 189 10.75 6.59 10.83
C PHE A 189 10.42 6.77 9.30
N GLU A 190 11.12 7.74 8.65
CA GLU A 190 10.86 8.58 7.43
C GLU A 190 11.93 8.51 6.26
N LEU A 191 11.74 9.23 5.12
CA LEU A 191 12.16 8.93 3.70
C LEU A 191 13.37 9.73 3.09
N GLU A 192 14.14 9.17 2.11
CA GLU A 192 15.07 9.92 1.21
C GLU A 192 15.25 9.30 -0.21
N THR A 193 15.35 10.14 -1.26
CA THR A 193 15.05 9.85 -2.68
C THR A 193 16.25 9.88 -3.65
N ASP A 194 16.58 8.78 -4.38
CA ASP A 194 17.34 8.83 -5.67
C ASP A 194 17.39 7.52 -6.51
N GLY A 195 16.27 6.96 -6.97
CA GLY A 195 16.30 6.48 -8.37
C GLY A 195 16.86 5.08 -8.75
N ARG A 196 17.66 4.35 -7.95
CA ARG A 196 18.25 3.03 -8.38
C ARG A 196 18.32 1.91 -7.35
N PHE A 197 17.84 2.14 -6.14
CA PHE A 197 18.15 1.27 -5.01
C PHE A 197 16.97 1.10 -4.04
N VAL A 198 16.94 -0.02 -3.32
CA VAL A 198 16.05 -0.32 -2.18
C VAL A 198 16.73 0.15 -0.92
N THR A 199 16.21 1.16 -0.25
CA THR A 199 16.76 1.59 1.03
C THR A 199 16.11 0.78 2.15
N ILE A 200 16.89 0.05 2.95
CA ILE A 200 16.41 -0.74 4.09
C ILE A 200 16.96 -0.09 5.35
N VAL A 201 16.09 0.62 6.07
CA VAL A 201 16.47 1.23 7.34
C VAL A 201 16.15 0.24 8.45
N GLY A 202 17.16 -0.13 9.24
CA GLY A 202 17.01 -0.88 10.47
C GLY A 202 17.70 -0.13 11.59
N GLU A 203 17.04 0.02 12.73
CA GLU A 203 17.67 0.51 13.95
C GLU A 203 18.11 -0.68 14.81
N PHE A 204 19.34 -0.65 15.29
CA PHE A 204 20.04 -1.73 15.97
C PHE A 204 20.46 -1.23 17.33
N ILE A 205 19.93 -1.80 18.41
CA ILE A 205 20.40 -1.46 19.77
C ILE A 205 21.45 -2.47 20.20
N SER A 206 22.61 -1.95 20.62
CA SER A 206 23.70 -2.70 21.23
C SER A 206 23.66 -2.51 22.73
N LEU A 207 23.62 -3.60 23.47
CA LEU A 207 23.39 -3.53 24.91
C LEU A 207 24.65 -3.64 25.73
N GLU A 208 25.70 -4.14 25.10
CA GLU A 208 27.06 -3.95 25.59
C GLU A 208 27.45 -2.47 25.58
N GLU A 209 26.90 -1.68 24.65
CA GLU A 209 27.31 -0.29 24.42
C GLU A 209 26.25 0.74 24.86
N THR A 210 25.08 0.31 25.32
CA THR A 210 23.92 1.19 25.62
C THR A 210 23.61 2.18 24.49
N ALA A 211 23.95 1.81 23.26
CA ALA A 211 23.94 2.68 22.11
C ALA A 211 22.98 2.12 21.07
N THR A 212 22.16 3.01 20.55
CA THR A 212 21.31 2.75 19.40
C THR A 212 22.10 3.06 18.14
N TYR A 213 21.94 2.26 17.09
CA TYR A 213 22.59 2.48 15.81
C TYR A 213 21.55 2.45 14.71
N LEU A 214 21.44 3.54 13.96
CA LEU A 214 20.72 3.50 12.71
C LEU A 214 21.60 2.82 11.65
N ARG A 215 21.03 1.86 10.93
CA ARG A 215 21.63 1.34 9.72
C ARG A 215 20.69 1.51 8.56
N VAL A 216 21.20 2.15 7.52
CA VAL A 216 20.50 2.32 6.26
C VAL A 216 21.26 1.46 5.26
N LEU A 217 20.66 0.37 4.80
CA LEU A 217 21.17 -0.43 3.71
C LEU A 217 20.54 0.07 2.40
N ARG A 218 21.20 -0.17 1.28
CA ARG A 218 20.79 0.24 -0.06
C ARG A 218 21.03 -0.90 -1.02
N TYR A 219 19.99 -1.49 -1.58
CA TYR A 219 20.11 -2.60 -2.50
C TYR A 219 19.84 -2.17 -3.94
N GLY A 220 20.86 -2.21 -4.79
CA GLY A 220 20.77 -1.84 -6.20
C GLY A 220 20.22 -2.98 -7.06
N PHE A 221 19.05 -2.80 -7.67
CA PHE A 221 18.47 -3.84 -8.52
C PHE A 221 19.29 -4.16 -9.77
N GLY A 222 19.98 -3.17 -10.33
CA GLY A 222 20.81 -3.36 -11.53
C GLY A 222 22.13 -4.08 -11.26
N GLU A 223 22.67 -3.91 -10.06
CA GLU A 223 23.98 -4.46 -9.67
C GLU A 223 23.86 -5.73 -8.82
N HIS A 224 22.66 -6.03 -8.32
CA HIS A 224 22.40 -7.10 -7.36
C HIS A 224 23.27 -6.99 -6.10
N SER A 225 23.59 -5.77 -5.67
CA SER A 225 24.46 -5.45 -4.54
C SER A 225 23.66 -4.77 -3.43
N ALA A 226 23.97 -5.09 -2.17
CA ALA A 226 23.52 -4.32 -1.00
C ALA A 226 24.72 -3.57 -0.41
N GLU A 227 24.56 -2.26 -0.22
CA GLU A 227 25.54 -1.38 0.42
C GLU A 227 24.97 -0.87 1.76
N LEU A 228 25.81 -0.70 2.77
CA LEU A 228 25.42 -0.02 4.01
C LEU A 228 25.70 1.48 3.83
N ILE A 229 24.66 2.29 3.57
CA ILE A 229 24.81 3.74 3.37
C ILE A 229 25.13 4.45 4.69
N LEU A 230 24.46 4.04 5.76
CA LEU A 230 24.58 4.71 7.05
C LEU A 230 24.80 3.67 8.12
N HIS A 231 25.77 3.93 9.00
CA HIS A 231 25.94 3.22 10.25
C HIS A 231 26.39 4.24 11.29
N GLY A 232 25.49 4.63 12.18
CA GLY A 232 25.81 5.66 13.16
C GLY A 232 24.89 5.61 14.37
N ILE A 233 25.41 6.10 15.50
CA ILE A 233 24.60 6.39 16.68
C ILE A 233 23.76 7.62 16.31
N PRO A 234 22.41 7.59 16.45
CA PRO A 234 21.62 8.78 16.17
C PRO A 234 22.14 9.91 17.07
N PRO A 235 22.44 11.10 16.51
CA PRO A 235 22.84 12.23 17.35
C PRO A 235 21.69 12.50 18.34
N PHE A 236 22.02 12.53 19.63
CA PHE A 236 21.15 12.83 20.79
C PHE A 236 20.06 13.90 20.54
N PRO A 237 19.01 13.88 21.39
CA PRO A 237 17.63 13.63 20.97
C PRO A 237 17.10 14.64 19.95
N LEU A 238 16.20 14.15 19.07
CA LEU A 238 15.38 15.01 18.23
C LEU A 238 14.74 16.12 19.08
N PRO A 239 14.80 17.39 18.63
CA PRO A 239 14.19 18.49 19.36
C PRO A 239 12.71 18.18 19.58
N LYS A 240 12.26 18.24 20.84
CA LYS A 240 10.84 18.17 21.15
C LYS A 240 10.14 19.26 20.34
N LEU A 241 9.30 18.85 19.39
CA LEU A 241 8.35 19.75 18.76
C LEU A 241 7.58 20.45 19.88
N PRO A 242 7.43 21.79 19.84
CA PRO A 242 6.65 22.49 20.83
C PRO A 242 5.20 21.98 20.75
N CYS A 243 4.76 21.28 21.80
CA CYS A 243 3.35 21.19 22.12
C CYS A 243 2.89 22.59 22.52
N GLU A 244 2.55 23.43 21.55
CA GLU A 244 1.69 24.58 21.79
C GLU A 244 0.23 24.12 21.73
N LEU A 245 -0.24 23.67 22.88
CA LEU A 245 -1.63 23.86 23.30
C LEU A 245 -1.54 24.43 24.71
N ASP A 246 -1.66 25.75 24.80
CA ASP A 246 -2.27 26.42 25.94
C ASP A 246 -2.83 27.78 25.47
N GLU A 247 -4.14 27.93 25.73
CA GLU A 247 -5.07 29.09 25.61
C GLU A 247 -5.66 29.45 24.22
#